data_AF-A0A2T5LW13-F1
#
_entry.id   AF-A0A2T5LW13-F1
#
_cell.length_a   1.000
_cell.length_b   1.000
_cell.length_c   1.000
_cell.angle_alpha   90.00
_cell.angle_beta   90.00
_cell.angle_gamma   90.00
#
_symmetry.space_group_name_H-M   'P 1'
#
loop_
_entity.id
_entity.type
_entity.pdbx_description
1 polymer ?
#
loop_
_entity_poly.entity_id
_entity_poly.type
_entity_poly.pdbx_seq_one_letter_code
_entity_poly.pdbx_strand_id
1 'polypeptide(L)'
;MRRIRSNWTPREDAILRDLVHKELENSRPLLWRELAKHLPGRSNKDCRRRWWNSLAGGTVKGPWSHEEHTRLIEGVCKHGTNWDQVAAVVGSRRAEQCSIRWAEVSTSDCNYPTWTTQEDERLLHAVLSYGTDWSTIAASHKPQRTIIALENRYLQLR
;
A
#
# COMPACT_ATOMS: atom_id res chain seq x y z
N MET A 1 33.00 21.58 2.38
CA MET A 1 31.68 22.03 2.90
C MET A 1 30.71 20.86 2.89
N ARG A 2 30.20 20.42 4.05
CA ARG A 2 29.29 19.26 4.17
C ARG A 2 27.90 19.65 3.66
N ARG A 3 27.39 18.95 2.64
CA ARG A 3 25.99 19.09 2.17
C ARG A 3 25.06 18.59 3.27
N ILE A 4 24.50 19.51 4.05
CA ILE A 4 23.39 19.21 4.95
C ILE A 4 22.22 18.78 4.06
N ARG A 5 21.71 17.56 4.23
CA ARG A 5 20.48 17.09 3.59
C ARG A 5 19.31 17.92 4.16
N SER A 6 19.07 19.10 3.58
CA SER A 6 17.94 19.94 3.95
C SER A 6 16.63 19.26 3.53
N ASN A 7 15.65 19.20 4.43
CA ASN A 7 14.31 18.71 4.10
C ASN A 7 13.62 19.66 3.12
N TRP A 8 12.81 19.13 2.21
CA TRP A 8 11.99 19.95 1.29
C TRP A 8 10.89 20.68 2.05
N THR A 9 10.75 21.97 1.80
CA THR A 9 9.70 22.80 2.37
C THR A 9 8.45 22.82 1.50
N PRO A 10 7.26 23.09 2.07
CA PRO A 10 6.03 23.25 1.28
C PRO A 10 6.12 24.34 0.21
N ARG A 11 6.92 25.39 0.46
CA ARG A 11 7.17 26.47 -0.49
C ARG A 11 8.00 25.99 -1.69
N GLU A 12 9.08 25.24 -1.44
CA GLU A 12 9.87 24.63 -2.52
C GLU A 12 9.04 23.63 -3.35
N ASP A 13 8.17 22.86 -2.70
CA ASP A 13 7.24 21.95 -3.40
C ASP A 13 6.23 22.68 -4.27
N ALA A 14 5.68 23.80 -3.78
CA ALA A 14 4.75 24.62 -4.55
C ALA A 14 5.41 25.21 -5.80
N ILE A 15 6.63 25.75 -5.66
CA ILE A 15 7.43 26.25 -6.78
C ILE A 15 7.71 25.13 -7.79
N LEU A 16 8.12 23.95 -7.32
CA LEU A 16 8.41 22.82 -8.21
C LEU A 16 7.17 22.31 -8.94
N ARG A 17 5.99 22.29 -8.30
CA ARG A 17 4.70 21.96 -8.95
C ARG A 17 4.33 22.96 -10.03
N ASP A 18 4.37 24.24 -9.69
CA ASP A 18 4.00 25.31 -10.63
C ASP A 18 4.88 25.26 -11.89
N LEU A 19 6.20 25.15 -11.71
CA LEU A 19 7.13 25.07 -12.82
C LEU A 19 6.92 23.84 -13.72
N VAL A 20 6.63 22.68 -13.13
CA VAL A 20 6.38 21.47 -13.92
C VAL A 20 5.04 21.56 -14.64
N HIS A 21 3.98 22.03 -13.98
CA HIS A 21 2.68 22.22 -14.63
C HIS A 21 2.78 23.20 -15.79
N LYS A 22 3.49 24.32 -15.61
CA LYS A 22 3.74 25.29 -16.67
C LYS A 22 4.47 24.69 -17.88
N GLU A 23 5.51 23.89 -17.66
CA GLU A 23 6.21 23.24 -18.78
C GLU A 23 5.34 22.16 -19.47
N LEU A 24 4.53 21.43 -18.71
CA LEU A 24 3.59 20.42 -19.25
C LEU A 24 2.44 21.05 -20.05
N GLU A 25 1.85 22.15 -19.57
CA GLU A 25 0.83 22.92 -20.30
C GLU A 25 1.37 23.43 -21.63
N ASN A 26 2.64 23.84 -21.65
CA ASN A 26 3.32 24.27 -22.86
C ASN A 26 3.79 23.10 -23.76
N SER A 27 3.44 21.85 -23.43
CA SER A 27 3.87 20.63 -24.12
C SER A 27 5.40 20.52 -24.28
N ARG A 28 6.17 21.08 -23.33
CA ARG A 28 7.62 21.09 -23.35
C ARG A 28 8.19 19.93 -22.53
N PRO A 29 9.35 19.37 -22.93
CA PRO A 29 10.03 18.38 -22.12
C PRO A 29 10.52 18.99 -20.79
N LEU A 30 10.41 18.24 -19.69
CA LEU A 30 10.82 18.69 -18.37
C LEU A 30 12.34 18.82 -18.25
N LEU A 31 12.86 20.03 -18.49
CA LEU A 31 14.27 20.36 -18.37
C LEU A 31 14.64 20.66 -16.91
N TRP A 32 14.90 19.61 -16.12
CA TRP A 32 15.25 19.71 -14.69
C TRP A 32 16.40 20.67 -14.35
N ARG A 33 17.31 20.92 -15.31
CA ARG A 33 18.38 21.91 -15.13
C ARG A 33 17.85 23.34 -15.05
N GLU A 34 16.87 23.67 -15.88
CA GLU A 34 16.23 24.99 -15.89
C GLU A 34 15.32 25.15 -14.67
N LEU A 35 14.54 24.12 -14.34
CA LEU A 35 13.69 24.13 -13.16
C LEU A 35 14.48 24.35 -11.86
N ALA A 36 15.67 23.75 -11.75
CA ALA A 36 16.53 23.90 -10.57
C ALA A 36 17.08 25.33 -10.38
N LYS A 37 17.14 26.16 -11.42
CA LYS A 37 17.58 27.57 -11.28
C LYS A 37 16.64 28.39 -10.40
N HIS A 38 15.36 27.99 -10.34
CA HIS A 38 14.34 28.64 -9.53
C HIS A 38 14.29 28.13 -8.08
N LEU A 39 15.11 27.13 -7.73
CA LEU A 39 15.19 26.54 -6.40
C LEU A 39 16.62 26.63 -5.85
N PRO A 40 17.02 27.78 -5.29
CA PRO A 40 18.38 27.97 -4.78
C PRO A 40 18.71 26.94 -3.70
N GLY A 41 19.85 26.26 -3.84
CA GLY A 41 20.26 25.19 -2.92
C GLY A 41 19.73 23.79 -3.27
N ARG A 42 18.91 23.64 -4.33
CA ARG A 42 18.48 22.33 -4.85
C ARG A 42 19.13 22.06 -6.20
N SER A 43 19.69 20.86 -6.38
CA SER A 43 20.22 20.47 -7.69
C SER A 43 19.12 19.92 -8.60
N ASN A 44 19.40 19.85 -9.90
CA ASN A 44 18.53 19.19 -10.88
C ASN A 44 18.18 17.75 -10.48
N LYS A 45 19.12 16.99 -9.91
CA LYS A 45 18.92 15.63 -9.40
C LYS A 45 17.94 15.62 -8.22
N ASP A 46 18.04 16.62 -7.33
CA ASP A 46 17.12 16.75 -6.20
C ASP A 46 15.71 17.07 -6.66
N CYS A 47 15.55 18.00 -7.60
CA CYS A 47 14.25 18.40 -8.15
C CYS A 47 13.57 17.23 -8.88
N ARG A 48 14.31 16.53 -9.76
CA ARG A 48 13.79 15.34 -10.45
C ARG A 48 13.35 14.26 -9.47
N ARG A 49 14.18 13.98 -8.47
CA ARG A 49 13.87 12.98 -7.44
C ARG A 49 12.64 13.40 -6.64
N ARG A 50 12.54 14.67 -6.23
CA ARG A 50 11.40 15.19 -5.48
C ARG A 50 10.10 15.09 -6.27
N TRP A 51 10.15 15.45 -7.55
CA TRP A 51 8.99 15.38 -8.43
C TRP A 51 8.44 13.96 -8.50
N TRP A 52 9.25 13.03 -9.00
CA TRP A 52 8.80 11.65 -9.23
C TRP A 52 8.47 10.90 -7.93
N ASN A 53 9.21 11.16 -6.85
CA ASN A 53 9.02 10.41 -5.61
C ASN A 53 7.98 11.04 -4.66
N SER A 54 7.49 12.26 -4.91
CA SER A 54 6.65 12.95 -3.94
C SER A 54 5.59 13.90 -4.50
N LEU A 55 5.78 14.51 -5.68
CA LEU A 55 4.88 15.55 -6.20
C LEU A 55 4.05 15.12 -7.40
N ALA A 56 4.55 14.22 -8.24
CA ALA A 56 3.86 13.68 -9.43
C ALA A 56 2.75 12.67 -9.08
N GLY A 57 2.23 12.68 -7.85
CA GLY A 57 1.29 11.69 -7.32
C GLY A 57 1.93 10.43 -6.71
N GLY A 58 3.27 10.36 -6.64
CA GLY A 58 3.99 9.10 -6.45
C GLY A 58 4.09 8.53 -5.03
N THR A 59 3.59 9.19 -3.98
CA THR A 59 3.58 8.59 -2.63
C THR A 59 2.67 9.37 -1.69
N VAL A 60 1.57 8.77 -1.24
CA VAL A 60 0.82 9.30 -0.09
C VAL A 60 1.66 9.13 1.18
N LYS A 61 1.82 10.22 1.94
CA LYS A 61 2.34 10.20 3.31
C LYS A 61 1.16 10.25 4.27
N GLY A 62 1.09 9.31 5.20
CA GLY A 62 -0.02 9.21 6.14
C GLY A 62 -0.46 7.76 6.39
N PRO A 63 -1.47 7.57 7.26
CA PRO A 63 -2.04 6.26 7.57
C PRO A 63 -2.51 5.56 6.28
N TRP A 64 -2.49 4.23 6.28
CA TRP A 64 -2.99 3.42 5.17
C TRP A 64 -4.51 3.50 5.15
N SER A 65 -5.09 3.85 3.99
CA SER A 65 -6.54 3.75 3.82
C SER A 65 -6.96 2.28 3.68
N HIS A 66 -8.26 2.02 3.87
CA HIS A 66 -8.80 0.68 3.67
C HIS A 66 -8.60 0.19 2.23
N GLU A 67 -8.81 1.08 1.24
CA GLU A 67 -8.63 0.78 -0.18
C GLU A 67 -7.17 0.51 -0.56
N GLU A 68 -6.21 1.21 0.07
CA GLU A 68 -4.78 0.95 -0.12
C GLU A 68 -4.38 -0.40 0.46
N HIS A 69 -4.95 -0.76 1.62
CA HIS A 69 -4.70 -2.04 2.26
C HIS A 69 -5.29 -3.21 1.46
N THR A 70 -6.52 -3.08 0.93
CA THR A 70 -7.12 -4.08 0.04
C THR A 70 -6.28 -4.30 -1.21
N ARG A 71 -5.82 -3.23 -1.86
CA ARG A 71 -4.94 -3.32 -3.03
C ARG A 71 -3.57 -3.91 -2.70
N LEU A 72 -3.05 -3.66 -1.50
CA LEU A 72 -1.79 -4.26 -1.04
C LEU A 72 -1.93 -5.78 -0.93
N ILE A 73 -3.01 -6.25 -0.31
CA ILE A 73 -3.31 -7.69 -0.20
C ILE A 73 -3.48 -8.29 -1.60
N GLU A 74 -4.28 -7.67 -2.46
CA GLU A 74 -4.48 -8.13 -3.85
C GLU A 74 -3.15 -8.23 -4.60
N GLY A 75 -2.31 -7.20 -4.51
CA GLY A 75 -1.00 -7.16 -5.12
C GLY A 75 -0.11 -8.30 -4.62
N VAL A 76 -0.07 -8.56 -3.31
CA VAL A 76 0.74 -9.64 -2.73
C VAL A 76 0.19 -11.01 -3.10
N CYS A 77 -1.13 -11.20 -3.12
CA CYS A 77 -1.75 -12.46 -3.57
C CYS A 77 -1.41 -12.79 -5.03
N LYS A 78 -1.36 -11.75 -5.88
CA LYS A 78 -1.11 -11.92 -7.32
C LYS A 78 0.37 -12.02 -7.69
N HIS A 79 1.23 -11.29 -7.00
CA HIS A 79 2.64 -11.11 -7.36
C HIS A 79 3.64 -11.58 -6.28
N GLY A 80 3.15 -12.10 -5.16
CA GLY A 80 3.98 -12.48 -4.02
C GLY A 80 4.70 -11.27 -3.42
N THR A 81 5.94 -11.49 -2.97
CA THR A 81 6.82 -10.44 -2.43
C THR A 81 7.53 -9.62 -3.50
N ASN A 82 7.05 -9.63 -4.75
CA ASN A 82 7.55 -8.74 -5.80
C ASN A 82 7.00 -7.32 -5.59
N TRP A 83 7.64 -6.57 -4.72
CA TRP A 83 7.15 -5.29 -4.22
C TRP A 83 6.98 -4.21 -5.29
N ASP A 84 7.72 -4.26 -6.40
CA ASP A 84 7.55 -3.32 -7.51
C ASP A 84 6.22 -3.54 -8.23
N GLN A 85 5.83 -4.81 -8.44
CA GLN A 85 4.53 -5.16 -9.01
C GLN A 85 3.39 -4.89 -8.01
N VAL A 86 3.61 -5.19 -6.72
CA VAL A 86 2.65 -4.88 -5.65
C VAL A 86 2.39 -3.37 -5.57
N ALA A 87 3.44 -2.56 -5.63
CA ALA A 87 3.33 -1.10 -5.61
C ALA A 87 2.59 -0.56 -6.84
N ALA A 88 2.76 -1.19 -8.01
CA ALA A 88 2.00 -0.85 -9.21
C ALA A 88 0.50 -1.11 -9.03
N VAL A 89 0.12 -2.19 -8.34
CA VAL A 89 -1.29 -2.49 -7.98
C VAL A 89 -1.83 -1.50 -6.96
N VAL A 90 -1.06 -1.18 -5.91
CA VAL A 90 -1.47 -0.19 -4.90
C VAL A 90 -1.60 1.20 -5.53
N GLY A 91 -0.71 1.57 -6.45
CA GLY A 91 -0.74 2.80 -7.24
C GLY A 91 -0.40 4.08 -6.47
N SER A 92 -0.64 4.12 -5.16
CA SER A 92 -0.41 5.29 -4.29
C SER A 92 0.80 5.16 -3.35
N ARG A 93 1.41 3.98 -3.25
CA ARG A 93 2.52 3.66 -2.34
C ARG A 93 3.68 3.02 -3.09
N ARG A 94 4.90 3.26 -2.61
CA ARG A 94 6.13 2.66 -3.17
C ARG A 94 6.34 1.24 -2.68
N ALA A 95 7.15 0.47 -3.42
CA ALA A 95 7.55 -0.90 -3.08
C ALA A 95 8.03 -1.04 -1.62
N GLU A 96 8.92 -0.15 -1.19
CA GLU A 96 9.44 -0.07 0.18
C GLU A 96 8.33 0.13 1.24
N GLN A 97 7.32 0.95 0.94
CA GLN A 97 6.20 1.14 1.87
C GLN A 97 5.28 -0.07 1.91
N CYS A 98 5.08 -0.72 0.77
CA CYS A 98 4.29 -1.95 0.66
C CYS A 98 4.94 -3.08 1.47
N SER A 99 6.27 -3.24 1.38
CA SER A 99 6.99 -4.26 2.14
C SER A 99 6.96 -4.01 3.65
N ILE A 100 7.14 -2.77 4.08
CA ILE A 100 7.05 -2.39 5.50
C ILE A 100 5.63 -2.61 6.00
N ARG A 101 4.62 -2.14 5.26
CA ARG A 101 3.23 -2.33 5.64
C ARG A 101 2.88 -3.81 5.72
N TRP A 102 3.32 -4.61 4.76
CA TRP A 102 3.08 -6.05 4.78
C TRP A 102 3.76 -6.75 5.96
N ALA A 103 4.90 -6.26 6.44
CA ALA A 103 5.56 -6.77 7.64
C ALA A 103 4.86 -6.34 8.94
N GLU A 104 4.26 -5.14 8.97
CA GLU A 104 3.44 -4.64 10.10
C GLU A 104 2.04 -5.24 10.13
N VAL A 105 1.51 -5.58 8.95
CA VAL A 105 0.32 -6.40 8.78
C VAL A 105 0.74 -7.79 9.26
N SER A 106 0.50 -8.06 10.55
CA SER A 106 0.61 -9.39 11.11
C SER A 106 0.06 -10.39 10.11
N THR A 107 0.76 -11.51 9.92
CA THR A 107 0.46 -12.61 8.97
C THR A 107 -0.95 -13.22 9.07
N SER A 108 -1.82 -12.59 9.87
CA SER A 108 -3.26 -12.75 10.03
C SER A 108 -4.08 -12.31 8.81
N ASP A 109 -3.56 -11.43 7.93
CA ASP A 109 -4.34 -10.86 6.80
C ASP A 109 -4.07 -11.50 5.44
N CYS A 110 -3.36 -12.64 5.40
CA CYS A 110 -3.05 -13.36 4.16
C CYS A 110 -4.27 -14.05 3.50
N ASN A 111 -5.48 -13.92 4.06
CA ASN A 111 -6.68 -14.42 3.41
C ASN A 111 -7.94 -13.76 4.01
N TYR A 112 -8.43 -12.66 3.41
CA TYR A 112 -9.82 -12.27 3.57
C TYR A 112 -10.45 -11.79 2.26
N PRO A 113 -11.00 -12.69 1.42
CA PRO A 113 -12.34 -12.39 0.93
C PRO A 113 -13.22 -12.17 2.17
N THR A 114 -13.96 -11.07 2.23
CA THR A 114 -14.99 -10.81 3.26
C THR A 114 -15.76 -12.10 3.53
N TRP A 115 -15.97 -12.47 4.80
CA TRP A 115 -16.79 -13.63 5.15
C TRP A 115 -18.10 -13.59 4.36
N THR A 116 -18.30 -14.58 3.52
CA THR A 116 -19.56 -14.75 2.80
C THR A 116 -20.58 -15.45 3.67
N THR A 117 -21.87 -15.20 3.44
CA THR A 117 -22.94 -15.94 4.12
C THR A 117 -22.77 -17.46 3.96
N GLN A 118 -22.34 -17.94 2.80
CA GLN A 118 -22.04 -19.35 2.57
C GLN A 118 -20.83 -19.87 3.36
N GLU A 119 -19.82 -19.04 3.66
CA GLU A 119 -18.75 -19.43 4.59
C GLU A 119 -19.24 -19.48 6.03
N ASP A 120 -20.08 -18.52 6.43
CA ASP A 120 -20.68 -18.52 7.77
C ASP A 120 -21.55 -19.76 7.99
N GLU A 121 -22.38 -20.12 7.01
CA GLU A 121 -23.18 -21.35 7.03
C GLU A 121 -22.30 -22.60 7.15
N ARG A 122 -21.19 -22.65 6.41
CA ARG A 122 -20.23 -23.76 6.48
C ARG A 122 -19.53 -23.83 7.83
N LEU A 123 -19.13 -22.69 8.39
CA LEU A 123 -18.53 -22.59 9.71
C LEU A 123 -19.50 -23.05 10.80
N LEU A 124 -20.74 -22.55 10.79
CA LEU A 124 -21.77 -22.95 11.76
C LEU A 124 -22.10 -24.45 11.64
N HIS A 125 -22.24 -24.98 10.43
CA HIS A 125 -22.47 -26.41 10.21
C HIS A 125 -21.29 -27.27 10.69
N ALA A 126 -20.06 -26.81 10.47
CA ALA A 126 -18.86 -27.51 10.95
C ALA A 126 -18.78 -27.50 12.49
N VAL A 127 -19.12 -26.38 13.13
CA VAL A 127 -19.19 -26.29 14.60
C VAL A 127 -20.30 -27.17 15.17
N LEU A 128 -21.45 -27.29 14.49
CA LEU A 128 -22.50 -28.22 14.88
C LEU A 128 -22.06 -29.69 14.78
N SER A 129 -21.21 -30.03 13.80
CA SER A 129 -20.76 -31.41 13.55
C SER A 129 -19.58 -31.82 14.43
N TYR A 130 -18.61 -30.91 14.62
CA TYR A 130 -17.32 -31.19 15.26
C TYR A 130 -17.11 -30.44 16.59
N GLY A 131 -18.08 -29.64 17.03
CA GLY A 131 -17.94 -28.79 18.21
C GLY A 131 -16.93 -27.66 17.99
N THR A 132 -16.18 -27.31 19.04
CA THR A 132 -15.11 -26.29 18.98
C THR A 132 -13.74 -26.89 18.66
N ASP A 133 -13.69 -28.02 17.93
CA ASP A 133 -12.43 -28.55 17.40
C ASP A 133 -11.99 -27.74 16.18
N TRP A 134 -11.43 -26.57 16.45
CA TRP A 134 -11.02 -25.63 15.42
C TRP A 134 -9.92 -26.17 14.51
N SER A 135 -9.12 -27.14 14.98
CA SER A 135 -8.08 -27.76 14.17
C SER A 135 -8.69 -28.58 13.04
N THR A 136 -9.69 -29.41 13.35
CA THR A 136 -10.43 -30.21 12.36
C THR A 136 -11.26 -29.32 11.43
N ILE A 137 -11.88 -28.27 11.97
CA ILE A 137 -12.65 -27.31 11.17
C ILE A 137 -11.73 -26.55 10.20
N ALA A 138 -10.59 -26.04 10.65
CA ALA A 138 -9.64 -25.32 9.79
C ALA A 138 -9.07 -26.21 8.67
N ALA A 139 -8.81 -27.48 8.95
CA ALA A 139 -8.31 -28.43 7.95
C ALA A 139 -9.31 -28.70 6.82
N SER A 140 -10.62 -28.66 7.12
CA SER A 140 -11.70 -28.96 6.17
C SER A 140 -12.38 -27.72 5.58
N HIS A 141 -12.18 -26.53 6.17
CA HIS A 141 -12.81 -25.29 5.72
C HIS A 141 -12.25 -24.81 4.37
N LYS A 142 -13.14 -24.38 3.47
CA LYS A 142 -12.79 -23.81 2.16
C LYS A 142 -13.46 -22.45 1.96
N PRO A 143 -12.70 -21.37 1.66
CA PRO A 143 -11.24 -21.29 1.53
C PRO A 143 -10.51 -21.62 2.84
N GLN A 144 -9.23 -22.00 2.74
CA GLN A 144 -8.42 -22.28 3.93
C GLN A 144 -8.35 -21.02 4.80
N ARG A 145 -8.91 -21.11 6.01
CA ARG A 145 -8.87 -20.08 7.04
C ARG A 145 -8.02 -20.57 8.20
N THR A 146 -7.35 -19.65 8.89
CA THR A 146 -6.63 -19.98 10.10
C THR A 146 -7.62 -20.29 11.23
N ILE A 147 -7.17 -21.08 12.22
CA ILE A 147 -7.96 -21.43 13.42
C ILE A 147 -8.52 -20.16 14.09
N ILE A 148 -7.66 -19.17 14.32
CA ILE A 148 -8.01 -17.90 14.95
C ILE A 148 -9.06 -17.12 14.14
N ALA A 149 -9.02 -17.18 12.80
CA ALA A 149 -10.01 -16.52 11.96
C ALA A 149 -11.41 -17.14 12.15
N LEU A 150 -11.49 -18.48 12.19
CA LEU A 150 -12.73 -19.24 12.40
C LEU A 150 -13.31 -18.98 13.79
N GLU A 151 -12.47 -19.00 14.83
CA GLU A 151 -12.84 -18.68 16.21
C GLU A 151 -13.44 -17.29 16.33
N ASN A 152 -12.72 -16.27 15.83
CA ASN A 152 -13.16 -14.88 15.89
C ASN A 152 -14.46 -14.67 15.12
N ARG A 153 -14.65 -15.36 13.98
CA ARG A 153 -15.90 -15.26 13.23
C ARG A 153 -17.07 -15.90 13.94
N TYR A 154 -16.87 -17.10 14.50
CA TYR A 154 -17.92 -17.79 15.22
C TYR A 154 -18.43 -16.96 16.41
N LEU A 155 -17.53 -16.28 17.12
CA LEU A 155 -17.90 -15.34 18.20
C LEU A 155 -18.72 -14.15 17.74
N GLN A 156 -18.59 -13.72 16.48
CA GLN A 156 -19.41 -12.63 15.90
C GLN A 156 -20.80 -13.10 15.44
N LEU A 157 -20.97 -14.41 15.19
CA LEU A 157 -22.23 -15.01 14.72
C LEU A 157 -23.11 -15.54 15.86
N ARG A 158 -22.56 -15.61 17.08
CA ARG A 158 -23.25 -15.99 18.32
C ARG A 158 -23.90 -14.78 18.99
#